data_AF-A0A7X9C5V7-F1
#
_entry.id   AF-A0A7X9C5V7-F1
#
_cell.length_a   1.000
_cell.length_b   1.000
_cell.length_c   1.000
_cell.angle_alpha   90.00
_cell.angle_beta   90.00
_cell.angle_gamma   90.00
#
_symmetry.space_group_name_H-M   'P 1'
#
loop_
_entity.id
_entity.type
_entity.pdbx_description
1 polymer ?
#
loop_
_entity_poly.entity_id
_entity_poly.type
_entity_poly.pdbx_seq_one_letter_code
_entity_poly.pdbx_strand_id
1 'polypeptide(L)'
;MLSSFVLDYLYRKNQREAEMILRSVLVDNSFNVKLSGFEITGFYDNEATKEGIKKLFANIHQSALYTSEISTKMLHISSWILAIGFIVVVTSLFLGFGNSLFSLLVLKIWLSYVVVGHYLELKHLSEKSNYICHEAKRIWAYRLENGENGTFIADALAVSLLYETTLSESEILLSTKIKNKYNDQLEEQWIETQHRYELAE
;
A
#
# COMPACT_ATOMS: atom_id res chain seq x y z
N MET A 1 8.71 -25.61 -10.18
CA MET A 1 7.34 -25.35 -10.67
C MET A 1 6.27 -25.77 -9.66
N LEU A 2 6.22 -27.02 -9.20
CA LEU A 2 5.24 -27.41 -8.15
C LEU A 2 5.52 -26.73 -6.79
N SER A 3 6.80 -26.62 -6.41
CA SER A 3 7.22 -25.96 -5.17
C SER A 3 6.94 -24.46 -5.15
N SER A 4 7.17 -23.76 -6.27
CA SER A 4 6.84 -22.33 -6.42
C SER A 4 5.33 -22.10 -6.39
N PHE A 5 4.55 -22.98 -7.02
CA PHE A 5 3.09 -22.88 -7.00
C PHE A 5 2.50 -23.07 -5.60
N VAL A 6 2.98 -24.06 -4.84
CA VAL A 6 2.55 -24.28 -3.44
C VAL A 6 2.96 -23.10 -2.55
N LEU A 7 4.17 -22.56 -2.73
CA LEU A 7 4.63 -21.40 -1.98
C LEU A 7 3.75 -20.17 -2.27
N ASP A 8 3.49 -19.88 -3.54
CA ASP A 8 2.63 -18.76 -3.95
C ASP A 8 1.19 -18.94 -3.44
N TYR A 9 0.68 -20.17 -3.41
CA TYR A 9 -0.65 -20.46 -2.86
C TYR A 9 -0.71 -20.20 -1.35
N LEU A 10 0.24 -20.75 -0.58
CA LEU A 10 0.30 -20.55 0.87
C LEU A 10 0.51 -19.07 1.21
N TYR A 11 1.34 -18.39 0.43
CA TYR A 11 1.58 -16.96 0.53
C TYR A 11 0.28 -16.16 0.36
N ARG A 12 -0.43 -16.34 -0.76
CA ARG A 12 -1.70 -15.65 -1.02
C ARG A 12 -2.75 -15.97 0.04
N LYS A 13 -2.81 -17.20 0.52
CA LYS A 13 -3.73 -17.60 1.59
C LYS A 13 -3.46 -16.82 2.87
N ASN A 14 -2.21 -16.82 3.35
CA ASN A 14 -1.83 -16.12 4.58
C ASN A 14 -2.04 -14.61 4.47
N GLN A 15 -1.78 -14.03 3.30
CA GLN A 15 -2.03 -12.61 3.06
C GLN A 15 -3.52 -12.26 3.17
N ARG A 16 -4.41 -13.06 2.55
CA ARG A 16 -5.86 -12.84 2.64
C ARG A 16 -6.37 -12.98 4.07
N GLU A 17 -5.86 -13.95 4.83
CA GLU A 17 -6.18 -14.10 6.26
C GLU A 17 -5.74 -12.89 7.07
N ALA A 18 -4.53 -12.38 6.83
CA ALA A 18 -4.04 -11.17 7.48
C ALA A 18 -4.88 -9.93 7.12
N GLU A 19 -5.24 -9.74 5.85
CA GLU A 19 -6.10 -8.64 5.40
C GLU A 19 -7.50 -8.68 6.06
N MET A 20 -8.09 -9.86 6.21
CA MET A 20 -9.37 -10.02 6.92
C MET A 20 -9.27 -9.61 8.40
N ILE A 21 -8.19 -9.99 9.08
CA ILE A 21 -7.93 -9.59 10.46
C ILE A 21 -7.75 -8.08 10.54
N LEU A 22 -6.92 -7.50 9.67
CA LEU A 22 -6.63 -6.06 9.65
C LEU A 22 -7.88 -5.21 9.39
N ARG A 23 -8.79 -5.65 8.51
CA ARG A 23 -10.08 -4.98 8.30
C ARG A 23 -10.95 -4.99 9.56
N SER A 24 -10.95 -6.09 10.28
CA SER A 24 -11.69 -6.20 11.54
C SER A 24 -11.09 -5.29 12.61
N VAL A 25 -9.76 -5.23 12.70
CA VAL A 25 -9.01 -4.34 13.60
C VAL A 25 -9.23 -2.87 13.25
N LEU A 26 -9.30 -2.52 11.97
CA LEU A 26 -9.65 -1.18 11.51
C LEU A 26 -11.02 -0.77 12.06
N VAL A 27 -12.06 -1.60 11.86
CA VAL A 27 -13.41 -1.29 12.34
C VAL A 27 -13.46 -1.24 13.87
N ASP A 28 -12.81 -2.18 14.55
CA ASP A 28 -12.73 -2.20 16.02
C ASP A 28 -12.12 -0.93 16.57
N ASN A 29 -10.96 -0.52 16.04
CA ASN A 29 -10.27 0.70 16.47
C ASN A 29 -11.10 1.95 16.16
N SER A 30 -11.75 2.00 15.00
CA SER A 30 -12.48 3.18 14.56
C SER A 30 -13.81 3.40 15.29
N PHE A 31 -14.51 2.34 15.66
CA PHE A 31 -15.83 2.43 16.31
C PHE A 31 -15.84 1.98 17.77
N ASN A 32 -14.68 1.61 18.32
CA ASN A 32 -14.53 1.05 19.67
C ASN A 32 -15.47 -0.15 19.91
N VAL A 33 -15.42 -1.09 18.98
CA VAL A 33 -16.18 -2.36 19.00
C VAL A 33 -15.20 -3.54 19.07
N LYS A 34 -15.73 -4.76 19.30
CA LYS A 34 -14.95 -6.00 19.40
C LYS A 34 -15.46 -7.04 18.40
N LEU A 35 -15.31 -6.75 17.11
CA LEU A 35 -15.62 -7.66 16.00
C LEU A 35 -14.48 -8.63 15.75
N SER A 36 -13.23 -8.18 15.89
CA SER A 36 -12.07 -9.05 15.81
C SER A 36 -11.94 -9.85 17.11
N GLY A 37 -11.63 -11.14 16.98
CA GLY A 37 -11.23 -11.97 18.12
C GLY A 37 -9.82 -11.65 18.65
N PHE A 38 -9.21 -10.55 18.18
CA PHE A 38 -7.82 -10.18 18.41
C PHE A 38 -7.73 -8.76 18.97
N GLU A 39 -7.07 -8.58 20.11
CA GLU A 39 -6.81 -7.26 20.64
C GLU A 39 -5.48 -6.75 20.09
N ILE A 40 -5.53 -5.90 19.06
CA ILE A 40 -4.34 -5.24 18.49
C ILE A 40 -4.37 -3.76 18.87
N THR A 41 -3.58 -3.40 19.89
CA THR A 41 -3.42 -2.02 20.35
C THR A 41 -2.25 -1.33 19.65
N GLY A 42 -2.39 -0.04 19.35
CA GLY A 42 -1.29 0.78 18.80
C GLY A 42 -0.96 0.49 17.33
N PHE A 43 -1.91 -0.06 16.56
CA PHE A 43 -1.74 -0.20 15.11
C PHE A 43 -1.91 1.13 14.37
N TYR A 44 -2.74 2.02 14.93
CA TYR A 44 -3.01 3.36 14.41
C TYR A 44 -2.64 4.40 15.46
N ASP A 45 -2.16 5.57 15.02
CA ASP A 45 -1.79 6.67 15.91
C ASP A 45 -2.90 7.71 16.03
N ASN A 46 -4.16 7.25 16.03
CA ASN A 46 -5.36 8.09 15.98
C ASN A 46 -6.21 8.00 17.25
N GLU A 47 -5.60 7.65 18.38
CA GLU A 47 -6.33 7.50 19.64
C GLU A 47 -6.92 8.83 20.15
N ALA A 48 -6.34 9.96 19.76
CA ALA A 48 -6.89 11.29 20.05
C ALA A 48 -8.06 11.68 19.13
N THR A 49 -8.37 10.91 18.08
CA THR A 49 -9.51 11.16 17.20
C THR A 49 -10.74 10.44 17.74
N LYS A 50 -11.84 11.17 17.91
CA LYS A 50 -13.12 10.61 18.36
C LYS A 50 -13.61 9.46 17.47
N GLU A 51 -14.17 8.43 18.10
CA GLU A 51 -14.70 7.25 17.44
C GLU A 51 -15.79 7.57 16.41
N GLY A 52 -15.81 6.80 15.32
CA GLY A 52 -16.78 6.89 14.24
C GLY A 52 -16.11 7.01 12.87
N ILE A 53 -16.84 7.58 11.91
CA ILE A 53 -16.39 7.73 10.52
C ILE A 53 -15.12 8.59 10.43
N LYS A 54 -14.98 9.61 11.30
CA LYS A 54 -13.77 10.44 11.37
C LYS A 54 -12.53 9.59 11.70
N LYS A 55 -12.58 8.75 12.74
CA LYS A 55 -11.47 7.85 13.12
C LYS A 55 -11.20 6.79 12.07
N LEU A 56 -12.25 6.21 11.46
CA LEU A 56 -12.12 5.30 10.32
C LEU A 56 -11.34 5.93 9.19
N PHE A 57 -11.72 7.14 8.81
CA PHE A 57 -11.10 7.84 7.71
C PHE A 57 -9.67 8.28 8.04
N ALA A 58 -9.38 8.66 9.28
CA ALA A 58 -8.02 8.95 9.74
C ALA A 58 -7.13 7.71 9.65
N ASN A 59 -7.61 6.54 10.10
CA ASN A 59 -6.88 5.28 10.02
C ASN A 59 -6.59 4.86 8.56
N ILE A 60 -7.57 5.04 7.67
CA ILE A 60 -7.38 4.80 6.23
C ILE A 60 -6.37 5.77 5.64
N HIS A 61 -6.44 7.06 5.96
CA HIS A 61 -5.50 8.04 5.44
C HIS A 61 -4.07 7.76 5.92
N GLN A 62 -3.88 7.41 7.19
CA GLN A 62 -2.58 6.97 7.71
C GLN A 62 -2.07 5.75 6.94
N SER A 63 -2.92 4.75 6.74
CA SER A 63 -2.57 3.53 6.01
C SER A 63 -2.18 3.84 4.55
N ALA A 64 -2.95 4.68 3.87
CA ALA A 64 -2.68 5.10 2.50
C ALA A 64 -1.37 5.89 2.37
N LEU A 65 -1.07 6.76 3.33
CA LEU A 65 0.20 7.51 3.39
C LEU A 65 1.38 6.53 3.48
N TYR A 66 1.31 5.58 4.41
CA TYR A 66 2.36 4.59 4.63
C TYR A 66 2.51 3.70 3.40
N THR A 67 1.40 3.21 2.83
CA THR A 67 1.40 2.44 1.58
C THR A 67 2.10 3.20 0.48
N SER A 68 1.70 4.45 0.23
CA SER A 68 2.23 5.30 -0.85
C SER A 68 3.74 5.53 -0.73
N GLU A 69 4.21 5.91 0.45
CA GLU A 69 5.62 6.20 0.66
C GLU A 69 6.47 4.93 0.57
N ILE A 70 6.01 3.82 1.15
CA ILE A 70 6.75 2.56 1.11
C ILE A 70 6.77 2.01 -0.33
N SER A 71 5.63 1.98 -1.01
CA SER A 71 5.54 1.48 -2.40
C SER A 71 6.34 2.35 -3.36
N THR A 72 6.39 3.67 -3.18
CA THR A 72 7.20 4.57 -4.02
C THR A 72 8.70 4.24 -3.88
N LYS A 73 9.16 3.99 -2.64
CA LYS A 73 10.55 3.60 -2.40
C LYS A 73 10.86 2.21 -2.94
N MET A 74 9.93 1.26 -2.82
CA MET A 74 10.04 -0.05 -3.46
C MET A 74 10.11 0.08 -4.98
N LEU A 75 9.28 0.94 -5.58
CA LEU A 75 9.25 1.20 -7.01
C LEU A 75 10.60 1.72 -7.49
N HIS A 76 11.20 2.68 -6.78
CA HIS A 76 12.52 3.20 -7.12
C HIS A 76 13.59 2.09 -7.14
N ILE A 77 13.58 1.18 -6.15
CA ILE A 77 14.49 0.03 -6.13
C ILE A 77 14.20 -0.91 -7.31
N SER A 78 12.93 -1.20 -7.57
CA SER A 78 12.52 -2.06 -8.68
C SER A 78 12.90 -1.46 -10.05
N SER A 79 12.83 -0.15 -10.22
CA SER A 79 13.28 0.56 -11.42
C SER A 79 14.77 0.38 -11.66
N TRP A 80 15.60 0.42 -10.60
CA TRP A 80 17.03 0.14 -10.71
C TRP A 80 17.31 -1.31 -11.11
N ILE A 81 16.60 -2.26 -10.51
CA ILE A 81 16.69 -3.67 -10.88
C ILE A 81 16.31 -3.83 -12.36
N LEU A 82 15.22 -3.18 -12.80
CA LEU A 82 14.79 -3.19 -14.19
C LEU A 82 15.83 -2.58 -15.14
N ALA A 83 16.42 -1.45 -14.79
CA ALA A 83 17.45 -0.82 -15.62
C ALA A 83 18.68 -1.74 -15.76
N ILE A 84 19.15 -2.31 -14.66
CA ILE A 84 20.33 -3.19 -14.65
C ILE A 84 20.06 -4.45 -15.48
N GLY A 85 18.93 -5.13 -15.28
CA GLY A 85 18.65 -6.35 -16.02
C GLY A 85 18.39 -6.08 -17.51
N PHE A 86 17.83 -4.93 -17.87
CA PHE A 86 17.76 -4.50 -19.27
C PHE A 86 19.16 -4.35 -19.89
N ILE A 87 20.11 -3.73 -19.18
CA ILE A 87 21.51 -3.62 -19.62
C ILE A 87 22.13 -5.01 -19.81
N VAL A 88 21.88 -5.96 -18.88
CA VAL A 88 22.37 -7.34 -18.98
C VAL A 88 21.80 -8.04 -20.22
N VAL A 89 20.49 -7.89 -20.48
CA VAL A 89 19.85 -8.44 -21.69
C VAL A 89 20.50 -7.87 -22.94
N VAL A 90 20.63 -6.54 -23.03
CA VAL A 90 21.20 -5.85 -24.19
C VAL A 90 22.64 -6.26 -24.43
N THR A 91 23.48 -6.28 -23.40
CA THR A 91 24.89 -6.72 -23.50
C THR A 91 25.00 -8.18 -23.92
N SER A 92 24.13 -9.07 -23.42
CA SER A 92 24.12 -10.48 -23.82
C SER A 92 23.77 -10.66 -25.31
N LEU A 93 22.87 -9.83 -25.85
CA LEU A 93 22.52 -9.85 -27.27
C LEU A 93 23.68 -9.37 -28.14
N PHE A 94 24.37 -8.29 -27.74
CA PHE A 94 25.51 -7.74 -28.47
C PHE A 94 26.75 -8.65 -28.45
N LEU A 95 27.01 -9.37 -27.37
CA LEU A 95 28.15 -10.29 -27.24
C LEU A 95 27.97 -11.61 -28.03
N GLY A 96 26.97 -11.71 -28.91
CA GLY A 96 26.83 -12.84 -29.83
C GLY A 96 26.12 -14.07 -29.23
N PHE A 97 25.55 -13.98 -28.02
CA PHE A 97 24.65 -15.02 -27.50
C PHE A 97 23.27 -15.02 -28.17
N GLY A 98 23.01 -14.14 -29.15
CA GLY A 98 21.71 -13.93 -29.80
C GLY A 98 21.08 -15.16 -30.48
N ASN A 99 21.87 -16.18 -30.84
CA ASN A 99 21.38 -17.48 -31.34
C ASN A 99 21.46 -18.62 -30.31
N SER A 100 21.95 -18.34 -29.11
CA SER A 100 22.02 -19.34 -28.04
C SER A 100 20.70 -19.39 -27.29
N LEU A 101 20.25 -20.59 -26.92
CA LEU A 101 19.10 -20.82 -26.04
C LEU A 101 19.15 -19.97 -24.75
N PHE A 102 20.36 -19.61 -24.31
CA PHE A 102 20.61 -18.80 -23.13
C PHE A 102 20.05 -17.37 -23.22
N SER A 103 20.28 -16.64 -24.33
CA SER A 103 19.79 -15.26 -24.48
C SER A 103 18.26 -15.19 -24.52
N LEU A 104 17.62 -16.16 -25.21
CA LEU A 104 16.17 -16.30 -25.24
C LEU A 104 15.59 -16.62 -23.86
N LEU A 105 16.26 -17.43 -23.05
CA LEU A 105 15.84 -17.71 -21.67
C LEU A 105 15.96 -16.47 -20.79
N VAL A 106 17.08 -15.73 -20.87
CA VAL A 106 17.26 -14.49 -20.12
C VAL A 106 16.19 -13.46 -20.50
N LEU A 107 15.91 -13.26 -21.79
CA LEU A 107 14.86 -12.37 -22.26
C LEU A 107 13.46 -12.79 -21.77
N LYS A 108 13.14 -14.09 -21.81
CA LYS A 108 11.83 -14.60 -21.34
C LYS A 108 11.63 -14.40 -19.85
N ILE A 109 12.67 -14.63 -19.03
CA ILE A 109 12.62 -14.34 -17.59
C ILE A 109 12.48 -12.83 -17.37
N TRP A 110 13.22 -12.03 -18.14
CA TRP A 110 13.22 -10.58 -18.04
C TRP A 110 11.85 -9.95 -18.35
N LEU A 111 11.20 -10.42 -19.41
CA LEU A 111 9.86 -9.97 -19.83
C LEU A 111 8.74 -10.71 -19.09
N SER A 112 9.06 -11.61 -18.17
CA SER A 112 8.02 -12.37 -17.48
C SER A 112 7.19 -11.48 -16.57
N TYR A 113 5.96 -11.94 -16.31
CA TYR A 113 5.05 -11.32 -15.35
C TYR A 113 5.70 -11.13 -13.96
N VAL A 114 6.60 -12.03 -13.57
CA VAL A 114 7.31 -11.98 -12.28
C VAL A 114 8.12 -10.69 -12.13
N VAL A 115 8.65 -10.14 -13.24
CA VAL A 115 9.51 -8.96 -13.20
C VAL A 115 8.75 -7.71 -13.64
N VAL A 116 8.18 -7.74 -14.84
CA VAL A 116 7.48 -6.57 -15.40
C VAL A 116 6.07 -6.43 -14.83
N GLY A 117 5.34 -7.53 -14.68
CA GLY A 117 3.97 -7.53 -14.13
C GLY A 117 3.97 -7.02 -12.69
N HIS A 118 4.83 -7.60 -11.84
CA HIS A 118 4.98 -7.14 -10.46
C HIS A 118 5.37 -5.66 -10.33
N TYR A 119 6.25 -5.16 -11.20
CA TYR A 119 6.58 -3.74 -11.23
C TYR A 119 5.37 -2.87 -11.58
N LEU A 120 4.55 -3.29 -12.56
CA LEU A 120 3.35 -2.55 -12.96
C LEU A 120 2.29 -2.54 -11.85
N GLU A 121 2.09 -3.66 -11.15
CA GLU A 121 1.21 -3.72 -9.97
C GLU A 121 1.72 -2.79 -8.86
N LEU A 122 3.03 -2.79 -8.60
CA LEU A 122 3.64 -1.93 -7.58
C LEU A 122 3.50 -0.46 -7.92
N LYS A 123 3.67 -0.13 -9.22
CA LYS A 123 3.43 1.21 -9.73
C LYS A 123 1.98 1.62 -9.53
N HIS A 124 1.05 0.75 -9.90
CA HIS A 124 -0.38 1.00 -9.75
C HIS A 124 -0.76 1.24 -8.28
N LEU A 125 -0.34 0.37 -7.37
CA LEU A 125 -0.56 0.52 -5.93
C LEU A 125 -0.03 1.88 -5.46
N SER A 126 1.20 2.22 -5.83
CA SER A 126 1.86 3.46 -5.43
C SER A 126 1.13 4.72 -5.91
N GLU A 127 0.77 4.77 -7.18
CA GLU A 127 0.04 5.89 -7.77
C GLU A 127 -1.35 6.02 -7.13
N LYS A 128 -2.04 4.89 -6.94
CA LYS A 128 -3.40 4.88 -6.41
C LYS A 128 -3.46 5.24 -4.92
N SER A 129 -2.52 4.76 -4.10
CA SER A 129 -2.40 5.17 -2.70
C SER A 129 -2.04 6.65 -2.55
N ASN A 130 -1.19 7.18 -3.44
CA ASN A 130 -0.87 8.62 -3.44
C ASN A 130 -2.11 9.45 -3.78
N TYR A 131 -2.85 9.05 -4.82
CA TYR A 131 -4.13 9.66 -5.17
C TYR A 131 -5.12 9.64 -3.99
N ILE A 132 -5.23 8.53 -3.27
CA ILE A 132 -6.07 8.42 -2.07
C ILE A 132 -5.64 9.41 -0.99
N CYS A 133 -4.34 9.59 -0.77
CA CYS A 133 -3.84 10.61 0.18
C CYS A 133 -4.22 12.03 -0.24
N HIS A 134 -4.15 12.33 -1.54
CA HIS A 134 -4.57 13.62 -2.07
C HIS A 134 -6.07 13.86 -1.86
N GLU A 135 -6.90 12.87 -2.18
CA GLU A 135 -8.34 12.95 -1.94
C GLU A 135 -8.67 13.08 -0.46
N ALA A 136 -7.94 12.36 0.40
CA ALA A 136 -8.13 12.48 1.84
C ALA A 136 -7.86 13.90 2.34
N LYS A 137 -6.76 14.53 1.88
CA LYS A 137 -6.46 15.93 2.18
C LYS A 137 -7.56 16.89 1.72
N ARG A 138 -8.14 16.65 0.53
CA ARG A 138 -9.28 17.43 0.01
C ARG A 138 -10.51 17.30 0.92
N ILE A 139 -10.83 16.08 1.35
CA ILE A 139 -11.99 15.79 2.20
C ILE A 139 -11.79 16.38 3.60
N TRP A 140 -10.57 16.35 4.15
CA TRP A 140 -10.26 16.99 5.41
C TRP A 140 -10.41 18.51 5.35
N ALA A 141 -9.94 19.15 4.27
CA ALA A 141 -10.15 20.58 4.06
C ALA A 141 -11.65 20.93 3.99
N TYR A 142 -12.44 20.13 3.26
CA TYR A 142 -13.89 20.29 3.21
C TYR A 142 -14.54 20.19 4.60
N ARG A 143 -14.11 19.21 5.42
CA ARG A 143 -14.59 19.00 6.79
C ARG A 143 -14.32 20.22 7.69
N LEU A 144 -13.16 20.86 7.57
CA LEU A 144 -12.86 22.07 8.35
C LEU A 144 -13.81 23.22 8.03
N GLU A 145 -14.20 23.37 6.76
CA GLU A 145 -15.08 24.45 6.32
C GLU A 145 -16.58 24.18 6.56
N ASN A 146 -17.00 22.91 6.45
CA ASN A 146 -18.41 22.53 6.37
C ASN A 146 -18.88 21.58 7.49
N GLY A 147 -17.96 21.16 8.36
CA GLY A 147 -18.21 20.17 9.40
C GLY A 147 -18.39 18.74 8.88
N GLU A 148 -18.71 17.84 9.80
CA GLU A 148 -18.89 16.40 9.55
C GLU A 148 -20.31 16.08 9.09
N ASN A 149 -20.70 16.65 7.95
CA ASN A 149 -22.01 16.47 7.35
C ASN A 149 -22.10 15.19 6.47
N GLY A 150 -23.27 14.96 5.87
CA GLY A 150 -23.50 13.78 5.02
C GLY A 150 -22.54 13.66 3.82
N THR A 151 -22.08 14.78 3.26
CA THR A 151 -21.10 14.81 2.16
C THR A 151 -19.73 14.32 2.64
N PHE A 152 -19.27 14.83 3.80
CA PHE A 152 -18.03 14.34 4.41
C PHE A 152 -18.08 12.82 4.65
N ILE A 153 -19.19 12.32 5.22
CA ILE A 153 -19.36 10.89 5.49
C ILE A 153 -19.31 10.08 4.20
N ALA A 154 -20.04 10.51 3.16
CA ALA A 154 -20.07 9.81 1.88
C ALA A 154 -18.68 9.76 1.22
N ASP A 155 -17.98 10.89 1.17
CA ASP A 155 -16.66 10.99 0.58
C ASP A 155 -15.62 10.18 1.37
N ALA A 156 -15.65 10.26 2.71
CA ALA A 156 -14.78 9.48 3.57
C ALA A 156 -14.96 7.97 3.37
N LEU A 157 -16.21 7.50 3.29
CA LEU A 157 -16.51 6.09 3.01
C LEU A 157 -16.10 5.67 1.60
N ALA A 158 -16.37 6.50 0.59
CA ALA A 158 -16.00 6.21 -0.79
C ALA A 158 -14.48 6.05 -0.95
N VAL A 159 -13.69 6.95 -0.35
CA VAL A 159 -12.23 6.87 -0.37
C VAL A 159 -11.71 5.69 0.47
N SER A 160 -12.36 5.37 1.59
CA SER A 160 -12.03 4.19 2.40
C SER A 160 -12.23 2.89 1.63
N LEU A 161 -13.35 2.73 0.95
CA LEU A 161 -13.63 1.58 0.09
C LEU A 161 -12.64 1.50 -1.08
N LEU A 162 -12.29 2.64 -1.66
CA LEU A 162 -11.31 2.70 -2.74
C LEU A 162 -9.94 2.20 -2.26
N TYR A 163 -9.50 2.58 -1.07
CA TYR A 163 -8.26 2.09 -0.48
C TYR A 163 -8.28 0.59 -0.24
N GLU A 164 -9.33 0.08 0.42
CA GLU A 164 -9.45 -1.36 0.71
C GLU A 164 -9.51 -2.21 -0.57
N THR A 165 -10.18 -1.71 -1.61
CA THR A 165 -10.22 -2.37 -2.93
C THR A 165 -8.83 -2.36 -3.57
N THR A 166 -8.15 -1.20 -3.58
CA THR A 166 -6.80 -1.07 -4.14
C THR A 166 -5.82 -2.04 -3.47
N LEU A 167 -5.86 -2.13 -2.15
CA LEU A 167 -4.98 -3.02 -1.38
C LEU A 167 -5.26 -4.48 -1.73
N SER A 168 -6.54 -4.87 -1.73
CA SER A 168 -6.98 -6.23 -2.02
C SER A 168 -6.65 -6.70 -3.44
N GLU A 169 -6.70 -5.79 -4.43
CA GLU A 169 -6.41 -6.08 -5.83
C GLU A 169 -4.91 -6.18 -6.11
N SER A 170 -4.10 -5.40 -5.38
CA SER A 170 -2.66 -5.34 -5.66
C SER A 170 -1.94 -6.65 -5.34
N GLU A 171 -2.40 -7.42 -4.34
CA GLU A 171 -1.70 -8.59 -3.78
C GLU A 171 -0.21 -8.30 -3.44
N ILE A 172 0.17 -7.04 -3.19
CA ILE A 172 1.56 -6.64 -2.88
C ILE A 172 1.79 -6.57 -1.40
N LEU A 173 2.83 -7.28 -0.93
CA LEU A 173 3.35 -7.05 0.41
C LEU A 173 4.37 -5.92 0.44
N LEU A 174 4.06 -4.91 1.25
CA LEU A 174 4.97 -3.80 1.51
C LEU A 174 6.21 -4.26 2.28
N SER A 175 7.36 -3.69 1.93
CA SER A 175 8.63 -4.05 2.54
C SER A 175 8.73 -3.52 3.97
N THR A 176 8.73 -4.44 4.94
CA THR A 176 8.95 -4.14 6.37
C THR A 176 10.30 -3.48 6.62
N LYS A 177 11.33 -3.85 5.85
CA LYS A 177 12.65 -3.22 5.93
C LYS A 177 12.59 -1.74 5.54
N ILE A 178 11.84 -1.40 4.49
CA ILE A 178 11.65 -0.01 4.06
C ILE A 178 10.79 0.72 5.09
N LYS A 179 9.69 0.12 5.56
CA LYS A 179 8.87 0.67 6.64
C LYS A 179 9.74 1.06 7.84
N ASN A 180 10.49 0.12 8.40
CA ASN A 180 11.31 0.37 9.58
C ASN A 180 12.40 1.41 9.33
N LYS A 181 12.96 1.47 8.12
CA LYS A 181 13.99 2.46 7.76
C LYS A 181 13.43 3.89 7.70
N TYR A 182 12.17 4.06 7.32
CA TYR A 182 11.55 5.38 7.11
C TYR A 182 10.45 5.68 8.13
N ASN A 183 10.34 4.88 9.20
CA ASN A 183 9.25 4.96 10.16
C ASN A 183 9.13 6.35 10.80
N ASP A 184 10.24 6.88 11.31
CA ASP A 184 10.29 8.21 11.94
C ASP A 184 9.80 9.31 10.98
N GLN A 185 10.17 9.23 9.70
CA GLN A 185 9.71 10.17 8.68
C GLN A 185 8.19 10.04 8.43
N LEU A 186 7.67 8.82 8.41
CA LEU A 186 6.24 8.56 8.19
C LEU A 186 5.40 9.02 9.37
N GLU A 187 5.89 8.81 10.59
CA GLU A 187 5.28 9.31 11.82
C GLU A 187 5.26 10.84 11.82
N GLU A 188 6.37 11.50 11.49
CA GLU A 188 6.43 12.96 11.39
C GLU A 188 5.41 13.51 10.37
N GLN A 189 5.33 12.90 9.18
CA GLN A 189 4.35 13.29 8.15
C GLN A 189 2.90 13.08 8.60
N TRP A 190 2.65 12.01 9.35
CA TRP A 190 1.32 11.74 9.90
C TRP A 190 0.94 12.76 10.98
N ILE A 191 1.84 13.03 11.92
CA ILE A 191 1.66 14.04 12.97
C ILE A 191 1.38 15.41 12.35
N GLU A 192 2.14 15.81 11.31
CA GLU A 192 1.89 17.06 10.59
C GLU A 192 0.47 17.09 10.00
N THR A 193 0.02 15.97 9.43
CA THR A 193 -1.33 15.84 8.86
C THR A 193 -2.40 15.96 9.95
N GLN A 194 -2.22 15.31 11.10
CA GLN A 194 -3.14 15.39 12.23
C GLN A 194 -3.28 16.83 12.74
N HIS A 195 -2.16 17.53 12.89
CA HIS A 195 -2.15 18.94 13.30
C HIS A 195 -2.81 19.85 12.27
N ARG A 196 -2.44 19.70 10.99
CA ARG A 196 -2.95 20.54 9.90
C ARG A 196 -4.47 20.46 9.76
N TYR A 197 -5.06 19.30 10.00
CA TYR A 197 -6.49 19.05 9.78
C TYR A 197 -7.31 18.91 11.06
N GLU A 198 -6.73 19.25 12.22
CA GLU A 198 -7.40 19.25 13.51
C GLU A 198 -8.13 17.91 13.78
N LEU A 199 -7.38 16.82 13.62
CA LEU A 199 -7.93 15.46 13.73
C LEU A 199 -8.15 15.02 15.18
N ALA A 200 -7.38 15.58 16.11
CA ALA A 200 -7.58 15.37 17.55
C ALA A 200 -8.84 16.10 18.03
N GLU A 201 -9.54 15.49 19.00
CA GLU A 201 -10.73 16.04 19.66
C GLU A 201 -10.60 16.00 21.18
#